data_AF-A0A402DAD1-F1
#
_entry.id   AF-A0A402DAD1-F1
#
_cell.length_a   1.000
_cell.length_b   1.000
_cell.length_c   1.000
_cell.angle_alpha   90.00
_cell.angle_beta   90.00
_cell.angle_gamma   90.00
#
_symmetry.space_group_name_H-M   'P 1'
#
loop_
_entity.id
_entity.type
_entity.pdbx_description
1 polymer ?
#
loop_
_entity_poly.entity_id
_entity_poly.type
_entity_poly.pdbx_seq_one_letter_code
_entity_poly.pdbx_strand_id
1 'polypeptide(L)'
;MGINEVKLQLPDGKTLAALLFAGNFNYNLAEGRDRFNLLKQYLGQWQKDLEIFRELVTQRFLERQVPVFPSNINLPLAPQGGL
;
A
#
# COMPACT_ATOMS: atom_id res chain seq x y z
N MET A 1 -13.98 13.75 -14.82
CA MET A 1 -13.30 13.00 -13.75
C MET A 1 -11.87 12.78 -14.21
N GLY A 2 -10.90 13.29 -13.46
CA GLY A 2 -9.48 13.09 -13.75
C GLY A 2 -8.81 12.40 -12.56
N ILE A 3 -8.16 11.25 -12.80
CA ILE A 3 -7.31 10.56 -11.84
C ILE A 3 -5.88 10.77 -12.32
N ASN A 4 -5.05 11.43 -11.51
CA ASN A 4 -3.64 11.69 -11.84
C ASN A 4 -2.74 11.13 -10.74
N GLU A 5 -1.67 10.44 -11.12
CA GLU A 5 -0.61 10.07 -10.19
C GLU A 5 0.25 11.30 -9.87
N VAL A 6 0.45 11.56 -8.59
CA VAL A 6 1.23 12.69 -8.08
C VAL A 6 2.23 12.22 -7.03
N LYS A 7 3.32 12.96 -6.92
CA LYS A 7 4.37 12.72 -5.90
C LYS A 7 4.31 13.86 -4.88
N LEU A 8 3.92 13.55 -3.66
CA LEU A 8 3.92 14.48 -2.52
C LEU A 8 5.34 14.53 -1.93
N GLN A 9 5.95 15.70 -1.97
CA GLN A 9 7.18 15.97 -1.21
C GLN A 9 6.82 16.39 0.20
N LEU A 10 7.29 15.61 1.18
CA LEU A 10 7.21 15.98 2.58
C LEU A 10 8.34 16.96 2.93
N PRO A 11 8.20 17.76 4.00
CA PRO A 11 9.24 18.70 4.44
C PRO A 11 10.61 18.05 4.74
N ASP A 12 10.61 16.74 5.04
CA ASP A 12 11.78 15.88 5.27
C ASP A 12 12.42 15.37 3.95
N GLY A 13 12.02 15.90 2.79
CA GLY A 13 12.54 15.45 1.47
C GLY A 13 12.06 14.05 1.04
N LYS A 14 11.30 13.34 1.89
CA LYS A 14 10.66 12.08 1.52
C LYS A 14 9.57 12.30 0.50
N THR A 15 9.52 11.45 -0.51
CA THR A 15 8.51 11.50 -1.57
C THR A 15 7.49 10.38 -1.39
N LEU A 16 6.21 10.74 -1.32
CA LEU A 16 5.10 9.81 -1.20
C LEU A 16 4.30 9.79 -2.52
N ALA A 17 4.09 8.61 -3.10
CA ALA A 17 3.19 8.45 -4.23
C ALA A 17 1.73 8.60 -3.77
N ALA A 18 0.94 9.41 -4.49
CA ALA A 18 -0.46 9.66 -4.19
C ALA A 18 -1.28 9.75 -5.48
N LEU A 19 -2.58 9.51 -5.38
CA LEU A 19 -3.54 9.66 -6.47
C LEU A 19 -4.38 10.90 -6.21
N LEU A 20 -4.36 11.86 -7.14
CA LEU A 20 -5.18 13.06 -7.09
C LEU A 20 -6.51 12.81 -7.81
N PHE A 21 -7.61 12.95 -7.07
CA PHE A 21 -8.96 12.89 -7.61
C PHE A 21 -9.52 14.31 -7.77
N ALA A 22 -9.72 14.74 -9.02
CA ALA A 22 -10.33 16.03 -9.34
C ALA A 22 -11.70 15.84 -10.02
N GLY A 23 -12.74 16.43 -9.43
CA GLY A 23 -14.11 16.38 -9.94
C GLY A 23 -14.96 17.57 -9.46
N ASN A 24 -15.77 18.12 -10.37
CA ASN A 24 -16.83 19.07 -10.04
C ASN A 24 -18.13 18.28 -9.81
N PHE A 25 -18.74 18.44 -8.63
CA PHE A 25 -19.94 17.70 -8.22
C PHE A 25 -21.10 18.67 -7.98
N ASN A 26 -21.68 19.21 -9.07
CA ASN A 26 -22.97 19.90 -8.99
C ASN A 26 -24.09 18.92 -9.39
N TYR A 27 -24.61 18.16 -8.42
CA TYR A 27 -25.69 17.20 -8.63
C TYR A 27 -26.84 17.50 -7.67
N ASN A 28 -28.07 17.59 -8.18
CA ASN A 28 -29.26 17.68 -7.35
C ASN A 28 -29.52 16.31 -6.68
N LEU A 29 -29.14 16.19 -5.41
CA LEU A 29 -29.18 14.93 -4.66
C LEU A 29 -30.60 14.45 -4.31
N ALA A 30 -31.62 15.30 -4.50
CA ALA A 30 -32.99 14.99 -4.13
C ALA A 30 -33.63 13.87 -4.97
N GLU A 31 -33.29 13.79 -6.27
CA GLU A 31 -33.79 12.78 -7.22
C GLU A 31 -32.98 11.47 -7.20
N GLY A 32 -31.82 11.46 -6.54
CA GLY A 32 -30.83 10.37 -6.59
C GLY A 32 -30.69 9.56 -5.31
N ARG A 33 -31.63 9.65 -4.37
CA ARG A 33 -31.49 9.09 -3.01
C ARG A 33 -31.13 7.60 -2.99
N ASP A 34 -31.75 6.81 -3.87
CA ASP A 34 -31.45 5.38 -4.02
C ASP A 34 -30.06 5.14 -4.63
N ARG A 35 -29.68 5.94 -5.63
CA ARG A 35 -28.32 5.89 -6.21
C ARG A 35 -27.25 6.28 -5.18
N PHE A 36 -27.56 7.23 -4.31
CA PHE A 36 -26.68 7.66 -3.24
C PHE A 36 -26.52 6.57 -2.16
N ASN A 37 -27.60 5.87 -1.81
CA ASN A 37 -27.54 4.72 -0.91
C ASN A 37 -26.74 3.56 -1.50
N LEU A 38 -26.92 3.27 -2.79
CA LEU A 38 -26.11 2.27 -3.51
C LEU A 38 -24.63 2.67 -3.54
N LEU A 39 -24.32 3.94 -3.80
CA LEU A 39 -22.93 4.43 -3.79
C LEU A 39 -22.28 4.27 -2.41
N LYS A 40 -23.02 4.55 -1.33
CA LYS A 40 -22.55 4.30 0.04
C LYS A 40 -22.27 2.82 0.30
N GLN A 41 -23.13 1.93 -0.19
CA GLN A 41 -22.92 0.49 -0.06
C GLN A 41 -21.66 0.05 -0.80
N TYR A 42 -21.45 0.51 -2.04
CA TYR A 42 -20.24 0.18 -2.80
C TYR A 42 -18.97 0.72 -2.17
N LEU A 43 -18.99 1.94 -1.64
CA LEU A 43 -17.85 2.51 -0.91
C LEU A 43 -17.54 1.71 0.35
N GLY A 44 -18.56 1.27 1.09
CA GLY A 44 -18.39 0.41 2.27
C GLY A 44 -17.78 -0.95 1.93
N GLN A 45 -18.25 -1.58 0.84
CA GLN A 45 -17.68 -2.84 0.37
C GLN A 45 -16.22 -2.67 -0.08
N TRP A 46 -15.93 -1.60 -0.84
CA TRP A 46 -14.57 -1.30 -1.29
C TRP A 46 -13.61 -1.07 -0.13
N GLN A 47 -14.03 -0.37 0.92
CA GLN A 47 -13.22 -0.18 2.12
C GLN A 47 -12.88 -1.52 2.79
N LYS A 48 -13.87 -2.41 2.92
CA LYS A 48 -13.66 -3.75 3.49
C LYS A 48 -12.68 -4.58 2.65
N ASP A 49 -12.83 -4.56 1.33
CA ASP A 49 -11.96 -5.29 0.42
C ASP A 49 -10.51 -4.75 0.49
N LEU A 50 -10.35 -3.43 0.65
CA LEU A 50 -9.04 -2.80 0.83
C LEU A 50 -8.37 -3.19 2.15
N GLU A 51 -9.14 -3.29 3.24
CA GLU A 51 -8.64 -3.76 4.55
C GLU A 51 -8.16 -5.21 4.45
N ILE A 52 -8.94 -6.09 3.83
CA ILE A 52 -8.57 -7.49 3.59
C ILE A 52 -7.30 -7.57 2.74
N PHE A 53 -7.22 -6.80 1.65
CA PHE A 53 -6.02 -6.76 0.81
C PHE A 53 -4.78 -6.33 1.60
N ARG A 54 -4.88 -5.28 2.42
CA ARG A 54 -3.77 -4.83 3.28
C ARG A 54 -3.34 -5.92 4.27
N GLU A 55 -4.29 -6.62 4.89
CA GLU A 55 -3.98 -7.71 5.80
C GLU A 55 -3.23 -8.83 5.08
N LEU A 56 -3.75 -9.29 3.94
CA LEU A 56 -3.12 -10.34 3.13
C LEU A 56 -1.71 -9.96 2.68
N VAL A 57 -1.53 -8.74 2.19
CA VAL A 57 -0.20 -8.25 1.78
C VAL A 57 0.76 -8.23 2.96
N THR A 58 0.32 -7.73 4.11
CA THR A 58 1.15 -7.62 5.31
C THR A 58 1.58 -9.00 5.79
N GLN A 59 0.62 -9.91 5.99
CA GLN A 59 0.88 -11.26 6.52
C GLN A 59 1.70 -12.12 5.56
N ARG A 60 1.38 -12.08 4.25
CA ARG A 60 1.97 -13.02 3.29
C ARG A 60 3.30 -12.55 2.72
N PHE A 61 3.53 -11.24 2.65
CA PHE A 61 4.69 -10.69 1.95
C PHE A 61 5.59 -9.82 2.82
N LEU A 62 5.04 -9.09 3.80
CA LEU A 62 5.84 -8.12 4.58
C LEU A 62 6.34 -8.68 5.93
N GLU A 63 5.55 -9.49 6.62
CA GLU A 63 5.93 -10.07 7.92
C GLU A 63 6.85 -11.29 7.80
N ARG A 64 6.95 -11.91 6.61
CA ARG A 64 7.96 -12.94 6.31
C ARG A 64 9.29 -12.32 5.89
N GLN A 65 9.87 -11.47 6.73
CA GLN A 65 11.31 -11.25 6.69
C GLN A 65 11.99 -12.37 7.50
N VAL A 66 11.94 -13.60 7.00
CA VAL A 66 12.88 -14.63 7.47
C VAL A 66 14.26 -14.12 7.07
N PRO A 67 15.22 -13.94 8.00
CA PRO A 67 16.58 -13.57 7.65
C PRO A 67 17.12 -14.63 6.69
N VAL A 68 17.35 -14.24 5.43
CA VAL A 68 17.90 -15.13 4.39
C VAL A 68 19.37 -15.46 4.69
N PHE A 69 19.97 -14.78 5.66
CA PHE A 69 21.32 -15.05 6.14
C PHE A 69 21.30 -15.51 7.61
N PRO A 70 21.74 -16.74 7.91
CA PRO A 70 21.98 -17.14 9.28
C PRO A 70 23.11 -16.28 9.85
N SER A 71 22.87 -15.62 10.99
CA SER A 71 23.83 -14.74 11.68
C SER A 71 25.05 -15.48 12.27
N ASN A 72 25.16 -16.80 12.07
CA ASN A 72 26.13 -17.66 12.74
C ASN A 72 26.99 -18.46 11.74
N ILE A 73 27.32 -17.90 10.57
CA ILE A 73 28.31 -18.51 9.68
C ILE A 73 29.70 -18.25 10.26
N ASN A 74 30.20 -19.17 11.09
CA ASN A 74 31.61 -19.25 11.41
C ASN A 74 32.33 -19.80 10.17
N LEU A 75 32.91 -18.91 9.36
CA LEU A 75 33.76 -19.31 8.22
C LEU A 75 35.04 -19.94 8.78
N PRO A 76 35.42 -21.17 8.38
CA PRO A 76 36.73 -21.68 8.71
C PRO A 76 37.79 -20.77 8.09
N LEU A 77 38.70 -20.26 8.94
CA LEU A 77 39.92 -19.59 8.51
C LEU A 77 40.64 -20.52 7.52
N ALA A 78 40.94 -19.98 6.33
CA ALA A 78 41.63 -20.70 5.27
C ALA A 78 42.89 -21.42 5.81
N PRO A 79 43.27 -22.58 5.24
CA PRO A 79 44.43 -23.32 5.73
C PRO A 79 45.68 -22.45 5.61
N GLN A 80 46.37 -22.26 6.74
CA GLN A 80 47.72 -21.70 6.77
C GLN A 80 48.65 -22.74 6.14
N GLY A 81 48.89 -22.60 4.84
CA GLY A 81 49.93 -23.33 4.12
C GLY A 81 51.24 -22.57 4.23
N GLY A 82 52.10 -23.00 5.16
CA GLY A 82 53.52 -22.70 5.12
C GLY A 82 54.22 -23.64 4.14
N LEU A 83 55.11 -23.06 3.32
CA LEU A 83 56.51 -23.45 3.08
C LEU A 83 57.17 -22.36 2.23
#